data_AF-A0A662KSY0-F1
#
_entry.id   AF-A0A662KSY0-F1
#
_cell.length_a   1.000
_cell.length_b   1.000
_cell.length_c   1.000
_cell.angle_alpha   90.00
_cell.angle_beta   90.00
_cell.angle_gamma   90.00
#
_symmetry.space_group_name_H-M   'P 1'
#
loop_
_entity.id
_entity.type
_entity.pdbx_description
1 polymer ?
#
loop_
_entity_poly.entity_id
_entity_poly.type
_entity_poly.pdbx_seq_one_letter_code
_entity_poly.pdbx_strand_id
1 'polypeptide(L)'
;MRRDKIIVNLLFLLILFLLFYIFSPEISNFFHEMEGKSEFKPLQALFWFLSLLFKFFGNWVFCVIVYMITGGIIYLIGKRE
;
A
#
# COMPACT_ATOMS: atom_id res chain seq x y z
N MET A 1 11.07 1.94 25.94
CA MET A 1 10.79 3.04 24.98
C MET A 1 11.11 2.68 23.53
N ARG A 2 12.36 2.33 23.16
CA ARG A 2 12.73 2.09 21.76
C ARG A 2 12.02 0.88 21.10
N ARG A 3 11.90 -0.25 21.80
CA ARG A 3 11.12 -1.42 21.32
C ARG A 3 9.63 -1.10 21.24
N ASP A 4 9.10 -0.37 22.21
CA ASP A 4 7.68 0.02 22.24
C ASP A 4 7.32 0.90 21.03
N LYS A 5 8.20 1.85 20.67
CA LYS A 5 8.05 2.68 19.46
C LYS A 5 8.04 1.83 18.18
N ILE A 6 8.93 0.84 18.07
CA ILE A 6 8.97 -0.08 16.92
C ILE A 6 7.67 -0.89 16.83
N ILE A 7 7.19 -1.42 17.96
CA ILE A 7 5.93 -2.19 18.01
C ILE A 7 4.75 -1.32 17.58
N VAL A 8 4.65 -0.09 18.07
CA VAL A 8 3.60 0.87 17.66
C VAL A 8 3.66 1.15 16.17
N ASN A 9 4.85 1.36 15.59
CA ASN A 9 5.00 1.57 14.15
C ASN A 9 4.58 0.34 13.33
N LEU A 10 4.88 -0.87 13.79
CA LEU A 10 4.49 -2.11 13.11
C LEU A 10 2.97 -2.35 13.19
N LEU A 11 2.34 -1.99 14.31
CA LEU A 11 0.88 -2.04 14.47
C LEU A 11 0.20 -1.01 13.56
N PHE A 12 0.72 0.22 13.51
CA PHE A 12 0.20 1.24 12.61
C PHE A 12 0.33 0.83 11.14
N LEU A 13 1.50 0.27 10.77
CA LEU A 13 1.72 -0.29 9.44
C LEU A 13 0.71 -1.40 9.12
N LEU A 14 0.43 -2.29 10.08
CA LEU A 14 -0.54 -3.36 9.88
C LEU A 14 -1.94 -2.80 9.60
N ILE A 15 -2.38 -1.80 10.37
CA ILE A 15 -3.67 -1.14 10.17
C ILE A 15 -3.73 -0.51 8.78
N LEU A 16 -2.67 0.17 8.35
CA LEU A 16 -2.60 0.77 7.01
C LEU A 16 -2.73 -0.26 5.89
N PHE A 17 -2.05 -1.40 6.01
CA PHE A 17 -2.12 -2.49 5.04
C PHE A 17 -3.49 -3.15 5.02
N LEU A 18 -4.14 -3.31 6.17
CA LEU A 18 -5.52 -3.80 6.24
C LEU A 18 -6.49 -2.85 5.55
N LEU A 19 -6.34 -1.54 5.74
CA LEU A 19 -7.14 -0.54 5.04
C LEU A 19 -6.92 -0.64 3.52
N PHE A 20 -5.67 -0.70 3.06
CA PHE A 20 -5.39 -0.86 1.63
C PHE A 20 -5.91 -2.16 1.06
N TYR A 21 -5.87 -3.27 1.80
CA TYR A 21 -6.44 -4.53 1.37
C TYR A 21 -7.97 -4.47 1.27
N ILE A 22 -8.64 -3.92 2.28
CA ILE A 22 -10.10 -3.82 2.33
C ILE A 22 -10.64 -2.92 1.22
N PHE A 23 -10.04 -1.74 1.04
CA PHE A 23 -10.49 -0.73 0.07
C PHE A 23 -9.84 -0.88 -1.31
N SER A 24 -8.97 -1.88 -1.49
CA SER A 24 -8.26 -2.10 -2.76
C SER A 24 -9.21 -2.23 -3.95
N PRO A 25 -10.29 -3.04 -3.90
CA PRO A 25 -11.20 -3.20 -5.04
C PRO A 25 -11.87 -1.89 -5.44
N GLU A 26 -12.38 -1.14 -4.48
CA GLU A 26 -13.07 0.14 -4.71
C GLU A 26 -12.12 1.18 -5.30
N ILE A 27 -10.91 1.29 -4.73
CA ILE A 27 -9.91 2.25 -5.20
C ILE A 27 -9.38 1.86 -6.59
N SER A 28 -9.16 0.57 -6.84
CA SER A 28 -8.70 0.06 -8.14
C SER A 28 -9.72 0.38 -9.25
N ASN A 29 -11.01 0.14 -8.97
CA ASN A 29 -12.10 0.46 -9.89
C ASN A 29 -12.22 1.96 -10.12
N PHE A 30 -12.12 2.77 -9.06
CA PHE A 30 -12.13 4.23 -9.17
C PHE A 30 -11.05 4.75 -10.13
N PHE A 31 -9.82 4.27 -9.99
CA PHE A 31 -8.74 4.69 -10.90
C PHE A 31 -8.91 4.18 -12.32
N HIS A 32 -9.46 2.97 -12.50
CA HIS A 32 -9.78 2.45 -13.83
C HIS A 32 -10.87 3.28 -14.54
N GLU A 33 -11.87 3.77 -13.80
CA GLU A 33 -12.86 4.68 -14.36
C GLU A 33 -12.27 6.05 -14.73
N MET A 34 -11.34 6.57 -13.93
CA MET A 34 -10.66 7.83 -14.21
C MET A 34 -9.72 7.73 -15.41
N GLU A 35 -9.09 6.58 -15.62
CA GLU A 35 -8.33 6.27 -16.82
C GLU A 35 -9.19 6.44 -18.08
N GLY A 36 -10.42 5.90 -18.09
CA GLY A 36 -11.35 6.00 -19.22
C GLY A 36 -11.92 7.40 -19.48
N LYS A 37 -11.83 8.31 -18.50
CA LYS A 37 -12.34 9.69 -18.57
C LYS A 37 -11.24 10.72 -18.87
N SER A 38 -9.97 10.32 -18.86
CA SER A 38 -8.85 11.25 -19.02
C SER A 38 -8.46 11.42 -20.49
N GLU A 39 -8.43 12.67 -20.97
CA GLU A 39 -7.98 13.00 -22.34
C GLU A 39 -6.45 13.17 -22.43
N PHE A 40 -5.77 13.32 -21.29
CA PHE A 40 -4.33 13.54 -21.22
C PHE A 40 -3.58 12.21 -20.99
N LYS A 41 -2.81 11.79 -22.00
CA LYS A 41 -2.03 10.53 -21.95
C LYS A 41 -1.19 10.33 -20.67
N PRO A 42 -0.48 11.34 -20.13
CA PRO A 42 0.28 11.15 -18.89
C PRO A 42 -0.59 10.85 -17.67
N LEU A 43 -1.75 11.52 -17.56
CA LEU A 43 -2.72 11.28 -16.49
C LEU A 43 -3.37 9.91 -16.63
N GLN A 44 -3.69 9.50 -17.86
CA GLN A 44 -4.20 8.17 -18.14
C GLN A 44 -3.23 7.07 -17.69
N ALA A 45 -1.94 7.20 -18.01
CA ALA A 45 -0.91 6.26 -17.58
C ALA A 45 -0.76 6.21 -16.06
N LEU A 46 -0.87 7.35 -15.38
CA LEU A 46 -0.87 7.43 -13.92
C LEU A 46 -2.08 6.68 -13.32
N PHE A 47 -3.28 6.91 -13.84
CA PHE A 47 -4.49 6.24 -13.35
C PHE A 47 -4.45 4.74 -13.59
N TRP A 48 -3.97 4.31 -14.76
CA TRP A 48 -3.74 2.91 -15.05
C TRP A 48 -2.76 2.27 -14.05
N PHE A 49 -1.63 2.94 -13.78
CA PHE A 49 -0.64 2.47 -12.82
C PHE A 49 -1.22 2.37 -11.40
N LEU A 50 -1.98 3.38 -10.96
CA LEU A 50 -2.63 3.37 -9.64
C LEU A 50 -3.69 2.26 -9.55
N SER A 51 -4.50 2.05 -10.59
CA SER A 51 -5.47 0.96 -10.63
C SER A 51 -4.80 -0.40 -10.48
N LEU A 52 -3.70 -0.62 -11.22
CA LEU A 52 -2.89 -1.83 -11.15
C LEU A 52 -2.27 -2.03 -9.76
N LEU A 53 -1.71 -0.96 -9.18
CA LEU A 53 -1.11 -0.99 -7.84
C LEU A 53 -2.14 -1.42 -6.79
N PHE A 54 -3.32 -0.79 -6.77
CA PHE A 54 -4.36 -1.16 -5.83
C PHE A 54 -4.91 -2.57 -6.10
N LYS A 55 -4.94 -3.03 -7.34
CA LYS A 55 -5.28 -4.43 -7.66
C LYS A 55 -4.32 -5.43 -7.02
N PHE A 56 -3.02 -5.11 -6.93
CA PHE A 56 -2.05 -5.93 -6.20
C PHE A 56 -2.29 -5.94 -4.70
N PHE A 57 -2.67 -4.80 -4.11
CA PHE A 57 -3.06 -4.75 -2.68
C PHE A 57 -4.29 -5.59 -2.36
N GLY A 58 -5.14 -5.93 -3.34
CA GLY A 58 -6.26 -6.85 -3.16
C GLY A 58 -5.84 -8.32 -3.04
N ASN A 59 -4.57 -8.62 -3.33
CA ASN A 59 -4.01 -9.95 -3.12
C ASN A 59 -3.39 -10.04 -1.73
N TRP A 60 -3.95 -10.90 -0.88
CA TRP A 60 -3.50 -11.08 0.49
C TRP A 60 -2.02 -11.52 0.59
N VAL A 61 -1.54 -12.34 -0.34
CA VAL A 61 -0.13 -12.80 -0.37
C VAL A 61 0.79 -11.61 -0.62
N PHE A 62 0.45 -10.77 -1.60
CA PHE A 62 1.22 -9.57 -1.91
C PHE A 62 1.24 -8.62 -0.70
N CYS A 63 0.08 -8.36 -0.09
CA CYS A 63 -0.03 -7.53 1.12
C CYS A 63 0.86 -8.03 2.27
N VAL A 64 0.85 -9.34 2.54
CA VAL A 64 1.69 -9.93 3.60
C VAL A 64 3.17 -9.80 3.28
N ILE A 65 3.59 -10.09 2.05
CA ILE A 65 5.01 -9.98 1.65
C ILE A 65 5.49 -8.54 1.80
N VAL A 66 4.75 -7.57 1.28
CA VAL A 66 5.12 -6.16 1.35
C VAL A 66 5.12 -5.67 2.81
N TYR A 67 4.15 -6.09 3.62
CA TYR A 67 4.14 -5.81 5.06
C TYR A 67 5.40 -6.33 5.75
N MET A 68 5.82 -7.56 5.47
CA MET A 68 7.04 -8.14 6.06
C MET A 68 8.30 -7.38 5.64
N ILE A 69 8.41 -6.98 4.37
CA ILE A 69 9.55 -6.20 3.86
C ILE A 69 9.59 -4.83 4.56
N THR A 70 8.48 -4.10 4.55
CA THR A 70 8.41 -2.75 5.15
C THR A 70 8.60 -2.81 6.66
N GLY A 71 8.00 -3.79 7.34
CA GLY A 71 8.19 -4.03 8.77
C GLY A 71 9.64 -4.38 9.12
N GLY A 72 10.29 -5.20 8.30
CA GLY A 72 11.72 -5.51 8.44
C GLY A 72 12.61 -4.27 8.31
N ILE A 73 12.32 -3.38 7.35
CA ILE A 73 13.04 -2.11 7.20
C ILE A 73 12.85 -1.23 8.44
N ILE A 74 11.62 -1.05 8.92
CA ILE A 74 11.33 -0.29 10.14
C ILE A 74 12.09 -0.85 11.33
N TYR A 75 12.12 -2.18 11.48
CA TYR A 75 12.86 -2.84 12.54
C TYR A 75 14.37 -2.58 12.45
N LEU A 76 14.96 -2.69 11.26
CA LEU A 76 16.39 -2.44 11.05
C LEU A 76 16.78 -0.99 11.32
N ILE A 77 15.97 -0.02 10.88
CA ILE A 77 16.17 1.41 11.16
C ILE A 77 16.04 1.64 12.67
N GLY A 78 14.99 1.11 13.28
CA GLY A 78 14.76 1.18 14.71
C GLY A 78 15.90 0.58 15.53
N LYS A 79 16.67 -0.40 15.02
CA LYS A 79 17.87 -0.97 15.66
C LYS A 79 19.15 -0.11 15.48
N ARG A 80 19.16 0.87 14.58
CA ARG A 80 20.28 1.81 14.40
C ARG A 80 20.21 3.06 15.29
N GLU A 81 18.99 3.56 15.59
CA GLU A 81 18.72 4.71 16.49
C GLU A 81 18.85 4.44 18.00
#